data_AF-A0A957SC94-F1
#
_entry.id   AF-A0A957SC94-F1
#
_cell.length_a   1.000
_cell.length_b   1.000
_cell.length_c   1.000
_cell.angle_alpha   90.00
_cell.angle_beta   90.00
_cell.angle_gamma   90.00
#
_symmetry.space_group_name_H-M   'P 1'
#
loop_
_entity.id
_entity.type
_entity.pdbx_description
1 polymer ?
#
loop_
_entity_poly.entity_id
_entity_poly.type
_entity_poly.pdbx_seq_one_letter_code
_entity_poly.pdbx_strand_id
1 'polypeptide(L)'
;MLRNWILIPFIILLSGLTAGCSSANFGPLNFNAAPWHSGEVSEYIMRNSAGESIGTASIRIASGADANGNAIWNLQRDLLSEGDQQLSVVEMHADTLRPTLSIWAHSRDNDSEMIKTAYNGTQADLELT
;
A
#
# COMPACT_ATOMS: atom_id res chain seq x y z
N MET A 1 33.86 15.59 -52.55
CA MET A 1 33.58 16.18 -51.23
C MET A 1 32.34 15.49 -50.66
N LEU A 2 32.55 14.34 -50.00
CA LEU A 2 31.53 13.63 -49.22
C LEU A 2 31.58 14.10 -47.76
N ARG A 3 30.54 13.80 -46.97
CA ARG A 3 30.23 14.25 -45.58
C ARG A 3 29.60 15.65 -45.59
N ASN A 4 28.41 15.89 -45.06
CA ASN A 4 28.06 15.55 -43.68
C ASN A 4 26.55 15.69 -43.35
N TRP A 5 25.64 15.60 -44.33
CA TRP A 5 24.28 16.14 -44.16
C TRP A 5 23.19 15.16 -43.71
N ILE A 6 23.53 13.89 -43.44
CA ILE A 6 22.55 12.84 -43.06
C ILE A 6 22.57 12.54 -41.55
N LEU A 7 23.44 13.20 -40.77
CA LEU A 7 23.61 12.88 -39.34
C LEU A 7 22.64 13.61 -38.39
N ILE A 8 21.95 14.66 -38.85
CA ILE A 8 21.07 15.48 -37.99
C ILE A 8 19.73 14.79 -37.64
N PRO A 9 19.02 14.09 -38.55
CA PRO A 9 17.74 13.48 -38.18
C PRO A 9 17.89 12.25 -37.28
N PHE A 10 19.08 11.64 -37.23
CA PHE A 10 19.33 10.46 -36.40
C PHE A 10 19.57 10.81 -34.92
N ILE A 11 20.07 12.01 -34.63
CA ILE A 11 20.32 12.48 -33.25
C ILE A 11 19.00 12.89 -32.56
N ILE A 12 18.00 13.37 -33.29
CA ILE A 12 16.68 13.73 -32.72
C ILE A 12 15.85 12.47 -32.42
N LEU A 13 16.00 11.40 -33.20
CA LEU A 13 15.29 10.13 -32.99
C LEU A 13 15.83 9.33 -31.79
N LEU A 14 17.09 9.53 -31.40
CA LEU A 14 17.74 8.81 -30.30
C LEU A 14 17.41 9.39 -28.91
N SER A 15 16.93 10.64 -28.84
CA SER A 15 16.61 11.33 -27.58
C SER A 15 15.20 11.04 -27.04
N GLY A 16 14.36 10.36 -27.81
CA GLY A 16 12.96 10.07 -27.43
C GLY A 16 12.74 8.80 -26.60
N LEU A 17 13.78 7.97 -26.43
CA LEU A 17 13.65 6.64 -25.81
C LEU A 17 14.05 6.58 -24.33
N THR A 18 14.43 7.70 -23.71
CA THR A 18 14.80 7.75 -22.28
C THR A 18 13.71 8.32 -21.40
N ALA A 19 12.43 8.13 -21.75
CA ALA A 19 11.38 8.12 -20.74
C ALA A 19 11.57 6.84 -19.91
N GLY A 20 12.60 6.85 -19.07
CA GLY A 20 12.88 5.77 -18.14
C GLY A 20 11.62 5.55 -17.32
N CYS A 21 11.09 4.34 -17.37
CA CYS A 21 10.18 3.86 -16.36
C CYS A 21 10.89 4.01 -15.01
N SER A 22 10.65 5.10 -14.30
CA SER A 22 10.92 5.16 -12.86
C SER A 22 9.94 4.18 -12.24
N SER A 23 10.29 2.90 -12.20
CA SER A 23 9.57 1.93 -11.40
C SER A 23 9.65 2.45 -9.97
N ALA A 24 8.51 2.84 -9.40
CA ALA A 24 8.43 3.22 -8.00
C ALA A 24 9.07 2.10 -7.18
N ASN A 25 10.22 2.39 -6.56
CA ASN A 25 10.91 1.44 -5.71
C ASN A 25 10.21 1.48 -4.35
N PHE A 26 9.19 0.66 -4.19
CA PHE A 26 8.56 0.46 -2.89
C PHE A 26 9.56 -0.30 -2.02
N GLY A 27 10.02 0.34 -0.94
CA GLY A 27 10.81 -0.36 0.07
C GLY A 27 10.03 -1.57 0.61
N PRO A 28 10.69 -2.70 0.89
CA PRO A 28 10.00 -3.87 1.40
C PRO A 28 9.36 -3.57 2.75
N LEU A 29 8.26 -4.27 3.07
CA LEU A 29 7.69 -4.26 4.40
C LEU A 29 8.72 -4.83 5.39
N ASN A 30 9.02 -4.07 6.45
CA ASN A 30 10.04 -4.45 7.43
C ASN A 30 9.40 -5.06 8.70
N PHE A 31 8.95 -6.31 8.57
CA PHE A 31 8.42 -7.11 9.69
C PHE A 31 9.22 -8.39 9.88
N ASN A 32 9.15 -8.96 11.09
CA ASN A 32 9.64 -10.32 11.30
C ASN A 32 8.81 -11.34 10.51
N ALA A 33 9.35 -12.54 10.33
CA ALA A 33 8.58 -13.64 9.75
C ALA A 33 7.42 -14.03 10.68
N ALA A 34 6.27 -14.38 10.11
CA ALA A 34 5.14 -14.87 10.88
C ALA A 34 5.49 -16.22 11.58
N PRO A 35 4.97 -16.48 12.79
CA PRO A 35 4.12 -15.60 13.59
C PRO A 35 4.91 -14.38 14.13
N TRP A 36 4.33 -13.19 13.96
CA TRP A 36 4.96 -11.92 14.31
C TRP A 36 5.08 -11.73 15.83
N HIS A 37 5.89 -10.76 16.25
CA HIS A 37 5.75 -10.20 17.58
C HIS A 37 4.59 -9.19 17.61
N SER A 38 3.78 -9.25 18.66
CA SER A 38 2.70 -8.30 18.84
C SER A 38 3.24 -6.89 19.07
N GLY A 39 2.69 -5.91 18.37
CA GLY A 39 3.08 -4.51 18.47
C GLY A 39 4.21 -4.10 17.52
N GLU A 40 4.59 -4.94 16.55
CA GLU A 40 5.51 -4.54 15.49
C GLU A 40 4.93 -3.37 14.68
N VAL A 41 5.76 -2.33 14.47
CA VAL A 41 5.39 -1.14 13.70
C VAL A 41 6.47 -0.86 12.67
N SER A 42 6.06 -0.59 11.44
CA SER A 42 6.88 -0.06 10.36
C SER A 42 6.39 1.31 9.93
N GLU A 43 7.29 2.28 9.80
CA GLU A 43 6.97 3.64 9.36
C GLU A 43 7.69 3.98 8.06
N TYR A 44 6.98 4.67 7.16
CA TYR A 44 7.48 5.03 5.83
C TYR A 44 7.11 6.47 5.48
N ILE A 45 7.96 7.10 4.69
CA ILE A 45 7.67 8.38 4.02
C ILE A 45 7.17 8.07 2.61
N MET A 46 5.97 8.56 2.29
CA MET A 46 5.41 8.47 0.95
C MET A 46 6.00 9.56 0.07
N ARG A 47 6.49 9.21 -1.12
CA ARG A 47 7.05 10.15 -2.08
C ARG A 47 6.35 10.05 -3.43
N ASN A 48 6.18 11.18 -4.11
CA ASN A 48 5.69 11.21 -5.49
C ASN A 48 6.80 10.79 -6.48
N SER A 49 6.48 10.79 -7.78
CA SER A 49 7.42 10.43 -8.85
C SER A 49 8.59 11.43 -8.99
N ALA A 50 8.44 12.66 -8.51
CA ALA A 50 9.51 13.65 -8.43
C ALA A 50 10.41 13.46 -7.19
N GLY A 51 10.07 12.54 -6.29
CA GLY A 51 10.79 12.27 -5.05
C GLY A 51 10.39 13.18 -3.87
N GLU A 52 9.40 14.04 -4.04
CA GLU A 52 8.89 14.93 -3.00
C GLU A 52 8.05 14.15 -2.00
N SER A 53 8.17 14.50 -0.71
CA SER A 53 7.38 13.88 0.36
C SER A 53 5.94 14.35 0.26
N ILE A 54 5.01 13.40 0.13
CA ILE A 54 3.57 13.67 0.04
C ILE A 54 2.78 13.16 1.25
N GLY A 55 3.44 12.47 2.18
CA GLY A 55 2.78 11.94 3.37
C GLY A 55 3.58 10.86 4.09
N THR A 56 2.92 10.16 4.99
CA THR A 56 3.48 9.05 5.77
C THR A 56 2.58 7.82 5.68
N ALA A 57 3.20 6.65 5.86
CA ALA A 57 2.51 5.39 6.05
C ALA A 57 2.99 4.75 7.36
N SER A 58 2.07 4.28 8.20
CA SER A 58 2.37 3.43 9.33
C SER A 58 1.69 2.09 9.12
N ILE A 59 2.38 0.99 9.40
CA ILE A 59 1.81 -0.35 9.38
C ILE A 59 2.12 -1.00 10.72
N ARG A 60 1.09 -1.44 11.43
CA ARG A 60 1.16 -2.10 12.73
C ARG A 60 0.62 -3.52 12.63
N ILE A 61 1.30 -4.46 13.28
CA ILE A 61 0.80 -5.82 13.50
C ILE A 61 0.63 -6.04 15.00
N ALA A 62 -0.54 -6.48 15.42
CA ALA A 62 -0.85 -6.76 16.82
C ALA A 62 -1.62 -8.08 16.97
N SER A 63 -1.30 -8.84 18.01
CA SER A 63 -2.12 -9.98 18.43
C SER A 63 -3.37 -9.46 19.14
N GLY A 64 -4.51 -10.09 18.92
CA GLY A 64 -5.77 -9.75 19.58
C GLY A 64 -6.68 -10.95 19.76
N ALA A 65 -7.95 -10.68 20.07
CA ALA A 65 -9.01 -11.66 20.08
C ALA A 65 -10.23 -11.13 19.30
N ASP A 66 -10.90 -12.01 18.56
CA ASP A 66 -12.17 -11.68 17.91
C ASP A 66 -13.32 -11.58 18.94
N ALA A 67 -14.52 -11.24 18.47
CA ALA A 67 -15.71 -11.13 19.33
C ALA A 67 -16.11 -12.43 20.06
N ASN A 68 -15.60 -13.58 19.61
CA ASN A 68 -15.82 -14.89 20.21
C ASN A 68 -14.65 -15.33 21.11
N GLY A 69 -13.61 -14.51 21.25
CA GLY A 69 -12.42 -14.81 22.05
C GLY A 69 -11.37 -15.64 21.33
N ASN A 70 -11.49 -15.88 20.02
CA ASN A 70 -10.47 -16.60 19.26
C ASN A 70 -9.26 -15.69 19.00
N ALA A 71 -8.06 -16.25 19.10
CA ALA A 71 -6.83 -15.52 18.82
C ALA A 71 -6.77 -15.06 17.35
N ILE A 72 -6.44 -13.79 17.14
CA ILE A 72 -6.29 -13.18 15.81
C ILE A 72 -4.99 -12.37 15.71
N TRP A 73 -4.56 -12.15 14.47
CA TRP A 73 -3.64 -11.08 14.10
C TRP A 73 -4.43 -9.93 13.49
N ASN A 74 -4.15 -8.71 13.93
CA ASN A 74 -4.65 -7.48 13.33
C ASN A 74 -3.49 -6.76 12.63
N LEU A 75 -3.61 -6.56 11.32
CA LEU A 75 -2.73 -5.72 10.54
C LEU A 75 -3.46 -4.42 10.23
N GLN A 76 -2.93 -3.32 10.74
CA GLN A 76 -3.45 -1.99 10.49
C GLN A 76 -2.45 -1.21 9.64
N ARG A 77 -2.93 -0.51 8.61
CA ARG A 77 -2.18 0.46 7.82
C ARG A 77 -2.88 1.80 7.86
N ASP A 78 -2.15 2.83 8.27
CA ASP A 78 -2.57 4.22 8.24
C ASP A 78 -1.75 4.96 7.17
N LEU A 79 -2.41 5.63 6.22
CA LEU A 79 -1.78 6.54 5.27
C LEU A 79 -2.28 7.95 5.55
N LEU A 80 -1.36 8.89 5.69
CA LEU A 80 -1.68 10.30 5.94
C LEU A 80 -0.96 11.17 4.93
N SER A 81 -1.71 12.00 4.22
CA SER A 81 -1.22 13.01 3.28
C SER A 81 -2.05 14.28 3.41
N GLU A 82 -1.64 15.37 2.77
CA GLU A 82 -2.36 16.64 2.84
C GLU A 82 -3.78 16.48 2.27
N GLY A 83 -4.79 16.64 3.15
CA GLY A 83 -6.22 16.52 2.79
C GLY A 83 -6.71 15.09 2.51
N ASP A 84 -5.88 14.06 2.68
CA ASP A 84 -6.24 12.66 2.38
C ASP A 84 -5.70 11.71 3.47
N GLN A 85 -6.60 10.90 4.04
CA GLN A 85 -6.33 9.90 5.05
C GLN A 85 -6.92 8.54 4.65
N GLN A 86 -6.14 7.47 4.77
CA GLN A 86 -6.63 6.10 4.58
C GLN A 86 -6.30 5.22 5.77
N LEU A 87 -7.28 4.44 6.21
CA LEU A 87 -7.12 3.38 7.19
C LEU A 87 -7.44 2.05 6.50
N SER A 88 -6.56 1.07 6.62
CA SER A 88 -6.84 -0.31 6.26
C SER A 88 -6.60 -1.22 7.46
N VAL A 89 -7.56 -2.06 7.80
CA VAL A 89 -7.45 -3.06 8.85
C VAL A 89 -7.71 -4.42 8.23
N VAL A 90 -6.89 -5.41 8.57
CA VAL A 90 -7.12 -6.82 8.22
C VAL A 90 -7.00 -7.65 9.48
N GLU A 91 -8.06 -8.36 9.82
CA GLU A 91 -8.05 -9.38 10.87
C GLU A 91 -7.83 -10.75 10.24
N MET A 92 -6.99 -11.56 10.86
CA MET A 92 -6.65 -12.89 10.41
C MET A 92 -6.69 -13.86 11.59
N HIS A 93 -7.08 -15.11 11.33
CA HIS A 93 -6.89 -16.17 12.31
C HIS A 93 -5.41 -16.32 12.69
N ALA A 94 -5.11 -16.45 13.98
CA ALA A 94 -3.72 -16.49 14.47
C ALA A 94 -2.92 -17.70 13.96
N ASP A 95 -3.60 -18.82 13.67
CA ASP A 95 -3.01 -20.10 13.30
C ASP A 95 -2.86 -20.29 11.78
N THR A 96 -3.87 -19.89 11.00
CA THR A 96 -3.92 -20.09 9.55
C THR A 96 -3.56 -18.85 8.75
N LEU A 97 -3.48 -17.68 9.40
CA LEU A 97 -3.31 -16.36 8.78
C LEU A 97 -4.35 -16.06 7.70
N ARG A 98 -5.48 -16.79 7.70
CA ARG A 98 -6.58 -16.53 6.77
C ARG A 98 -7.34 -15.30 7.25
N PRO A 99 -7.67 -14.36 6.33
CA PRO A 99 -8.43 -13.18 6.69
C PRO A 99 -9.84 -13.57 7.12
N THR A 100 -10.36 -12.86 8.12
CA THR A 100 -11.74 -12.99 8.64
C THR A 100 -12.52 -11.71 8.38
N LEU A 101 -11.84 -10.56 8.45
CA LEU A 101 -12.39 -9.24 8.23
C LEU A 101 -11.34 -8.36 7.55
N SER A 102 -11.75 -7.51 6.62
CA SER A 102 -10.97 -6.35 6.23
C SER A 102 -11.84 -5.09 6.21
N ILE A 103 -11.29 -3.99 6.67
CA ILE A 103 -11.88 -2.66 6.58
C ILE A 103 -10.91 -1.80 5.77
N TRP A 104 -11.43 -1.05 4.82
CA TRP A 104 -10.73 0.05 4.16
C TRP A 104 -11.61 1.28 4.34
N ALA A 105 -11.05 2.33 4.90
CA ALA A 105 -11.71 3.62 5.03
C ALA A 105 -10.81 4.68 4.41
N HIS A 106 -11.40 5.57 3.62
CA HIS A 106 -10.73 6.69 2.96
C HIS A 106 -11.52 7.95 3.25
N SER A 107 -10.81 8.99 3.68
CA SER A 107 -11.36 10.33 3.85
C SER A 107 -10.52 11.31 3.06
N ARG A 108 -11.20 12.14 2.26
CA ARG A 108 -10.60 13.23 1.51
C ARG A 108 -11.43 14.48 1.68
N ASP A 109 -10.84 15.53 2.24
CA ASP A 109 -11.54 16.77 2.56
C ASP A 109 -12.81 16.54 3.40
N ASN A 110 -14.00 16.60 2.79
CA ASN A 110 -15.29 16.36 3.44
C ASN A 110 -15.98 15.06 2.97
N ASP A 111 -15.34 14.30 2.08
CA ASP A 111 -15.87 13.06 1.53
C ASP A 111 -15.24 11.87 2.25
N SER A 112 -16.04 10.88 2.61
CA SER A 112 -15.58 9.64 3.25
C SER A 112 -16.21 8.42 2.58
N GLU A 113 -15.41 7.38 2.39
CA GLU A 113 -15.83 6.08 1.90
C GLU A 113 -15.31 5.01 2.84
N MET A 114 -16.12 3.99 3.11
CA MET A 114 -15.69 2.80 3.82
C MET A 114 -16.17 1.53 3.11
N ILE A 115 -15.24 0.60 2.93
CA ILE A 115 -15.47 -0.74 2.45
C ILE A 115 -15.15 -1.70 3.58
N LYS A 116 -16.15 -2.48 3.98
CA LYS A 116 -15.98 -3.61 4.89
C LYS A 116 -16.12 -4.90 4.10
N THR A 117 -15.25 -5.86 4.36
CA THR A 117 -15.30 -7.19 3.75
C THR A 117 -15.23 -8.25 4.82
N ALA A 118 -16.26 -9.10 4.91
CA ALA A 118 -16.25 -10.27 5.76
C ALA A 118 -15.90 -11.51 4.94
N TYR A 119 -15.03 -12.37 5.47
CA TYR A 119 -14.58 -13.58 4.78
C TYR A 119 -15.16 -14.82 5.46
N ASN A 120 -15.82 -15.67 4.68
CA ASN A 120 -16.34 -16.95 5.14
C ASN A 120 -15.85 -18.07 4.20
N GLY A 121 -14.69 -18.63 4.53
CA GLY A 121 -14.05 -19.67 3.73
C GLY A 121 -13.58 -19.17 2.37
N THR A 122 -14.37 -19.40 1.32
CA THR A 122 -14.08 -18.97 -0.06
C THR A 122 -14.96 -17.81 -0.53
N GLN A 123 -15.93 -17.40 0.30
CA GLN A 123 -16.81 -16.27 0.03
C GLN A 123 -16.27 -15.00 0.70
N ALA A 124 -16.45 -13.88 0.02
CA ALA A 124 -16.20 -12.54 0.56
C ALA A 124 -17.46 -11.70 0.36
N ASP A 125 -18.00 -11.17 1.45
CA ASP A 125 -19.18 -10.30 1.45
C ASP A 125 -18.72 -8.86 1.67
N LEU A 126 -19.09 -7.97 0.76
CA LEU A 126 -18.67 -6.57 0.77
C LEU A 126 -19.84 -5.66 1.15
N GLU A 127 -19.56 -4.72 2.04
CA GLU A 127 -20.45 -3.65 2.45
C GLU A 127 -19.75 -2.31 2.19
N LEU A 128 -20.42 -1.43 1.42
CA LEU A 128 -19.94 -0.10 1.09
C LEU A 128 -20.81 0.93 1.82
N THR A 129 -20.18 1.89 2.47
CA THR A 129 -20.85 2.98 3.19
C THR A 129 -20.18 4.31 2.93
#